data_AF-A0A8X7NJ94-F1
#
_entry.id   AF-A0A8X7NJ94-F1
#
_cell.length_a   1.000
_cell.length_b   1.000
_cell.length_c   1.000
_cell.angle_alpha   90.00
_cell.angle_beta   90.00
_cell.angle_gamma   90.00
#
_symmetry.space_group_name_H-M   'P 1'
#
loop_
_entity.id
_entity.type
_entity.pdbx_description
1 polymer ?
#
loop_
_entity_poly.entity_id
_entity_poly.type
_entity_poly.pdbx_seq_one_letter_code
_entity_poly.pdbx_strand_id
1 'polypeptide(L)'
;MSQSLIIFKPSGKVEYQFNNKISPFNDYISTLINETQTNLDQNFTTDTINQKRFYCYHKEDVYVVLYFDAITTINSDKIKQSLIGVFKTFKKFKESDDLGEEKFRSLVDLQFNNLMKSKQNVEETTSAKEPKPTSNGSKPQSKQPAQKQVSSKKMRKWDNSGEMVDYSDNQVLDYSNSQGQDESIRPKEMKVNNEAAFTKESELVLVNELNDILNESDEEEEDETQNKPTGFFGKIGSYFGGSINVDEVSKKFNEQLISKNIAPSTAKTIIDKLKTRLAGKKVNMATYKQTLVDELTKILTPNVSTDLLYEIKRNDTGRPYVISVVGVNGVGKSTNLAKLAYWFLQNNLNVLICACDTFRSGAVEQLKVHVNNLDRLNSELSNKSKIALFEKGYGSGDHVVQTAKSAIQYATEERFDVVLIDTAGRTHSNAKLMAPLKKFGDAANPNKIIMVGEALVGTDSVEQAINFNNAFGNRRNLDFFIISKVDTVGDLVGTMINMVMATKVPILFVGTGQTYTDIKRLSVRQVVDMLTK
;
A
#
# COMPACT_ATOMS: atom_id res chain seq x y z
N MET A 1 -17.76 -17.93 26.35
CA MET A 1 -17.91 -16.49 26.66
C MET A 1 -17.08 -15.66 25.69
N SER A 2 -17.65 -14.57 25.18
CA SER A 2 -17.17 -13.76 24.05
C SER A 2 -16.40 -12.49 24.47
N GLN A 3 -15.65 -12.59 25.56
CA GLN A 3 -15.07 -11.45 26.27
C GLN A 3 -13.79 -11.87 26.96
N SER A 4 -12.83 -10.95 27.08
CA SER A 4 -11.56 -11.18 27.76
C SER A 4 -11.05 -9.85 28.29
N LEU A 5 -10.25 -9.92 29.37
CA LEU A 5 -9.63 -8.76 29.99
C LEU A 5 -8.12 -8.98 30.10
N ILE A 6 -7.32 -7.96 29.82
CA ILE A 6 -5.87 -8.00 30.02
C ILE A 6 -5.37 -6.77 30.76
N ILE A 7 -4.23 -6.93 31.41
CA ILE A 7 -3.43 -5.84 31.99
C ILE A 7 -2.04 -5.92 31.37
N PHE A 8 -1.55 -4.83 30.80
CA PHE A 8 -0.22 -4.77 30.17
C PHE A 8 0.47 -3.42 30.37
N LYS A 9 1.79 -3.39 30.15
CA LYS A 9 2.65 -2.19 30.23
C LYS A 9 2.93 -1.58 28.85
N PRO A 10 3.37 -0.32 28.73
CA PRO A 10 3.76 0.31 27.47
C PRO A 10 4.75 -0.52 26.61
N SER A 11 5.58 -1.35 27.24
CA SER A 11 6.49 -2.27 26.56
C SER A 11 5.79 -3.43 25.83
N GLY A 12 4.46 -3.52 25.87
CA GLY A 12 3.68 -4.65 25.36
C GLY A 12 3.69 -5.89 26.24
N LYS A 13 4.34 -5.85 27.41
CA LYS A 13 4.38 -6.99 28.35
C LYS A 13 3.03 -7.14 29.07
N VAL A 14 2.37 -8.28 28.86
CA VAL A 14 1.13 -8.65 29.57
C VAL A 14 1.48 -9.10 30.99
N GLU A 15 0.90 -8.45 32.00
CA GLU A 15 1.07 -8.75 33.42
C GLU A 15 -0.11 -9.57 33.98
N TYR A 16 -1.29 -9.48 33.36
CA TYR A 16 -2.45 -10.28 33.72
C TYR A 16 -3.35 -10.54 32.51
N GLN A 17 -4.01 -11.71 32.50
CA GLN A 17 -4.97 -12.07 31.49
C GLN A 17 -6.11 -12.90 32.09
N PHE A 18 -7.33 -12.53 31.73
CA PHE A 18 -8.55 -13.28 32.00
C PHE A 18 -9.13 -13.82 30.69
N ASN A 19 -9.27 -15.16 30.58
CA ASN A 19 -9.55 -15.96 29.38
C ASN A 19 -8.40 -16.04 28.37
N ASN A 20 -8.14 -17.22 27.78
CA ASN A 20 -7.00 -17.53 26.89
C ASN A 20 -7.04 -16.88 25.48
N LYS A 21 -7.85 -15.84 25.24
CA LYS A 21 -7.97 -15.21 23.91
C LYS A 21 -7.08 -13.96 23.78
N ILE A 22 -5.80 -14.15 23.43
CA ILE A 22 -4.81 -13.05 23.28
C ILE A 22 -4.90 -12.36 21.91
N SER A 23 -5.21 -13.12 20.85
CA SER A 23 -5.21 -12.62 19.46
C SER A 23 -5.94 -11.27 19.25
N PRO A 24 -7.14 -11.03 19.82
CA PRO A 24 -7.85 -9.75 19.64
C PRO A 24 -7.11 -8.55 20.26
N PHE A 25 -6.31 -8.79 21.30
CA PHE A 25 -5.55 -7.73 21.95
C PHE A 25 -4.25 -7.40 21.23
N ASN A 26 -3.68 -8.32 20.44
CA ASN A 26 -2.51 -8.01 19.62
C ASN A 26 -2.86 -6.93 18.59
N ASP A 27 -4.03 -7.03 17.95
CA ASP A 27 -4.56 -6.01 17.04
C ASP A 27 -4.71 -4.67 17.79
N TYR A 28 -5.33 -4.68 18.98
CA TYR A 28 -5.52 -3.48 19.80
C TYR A 28 -4.21 -2.82 20.26
N ILE A 29 -3.27 -3.61 20.78
CA ILE A 29 -1.94 -3.13 21.21
C ILE A 29 -1.18 -2.56 20.01
N SER A 30 -1.28 -3.19 18.84
CA SER A 30 -0.66 -2.67 17.61
C SER A 30 -1.23 -1.31 17.22
N THR A 31 -2.55 -1.11 17.33
CA THR A 31 -3.19 0.20 17.09
C THR A 31 -2.72 1.23 18.11
N LEU A 32 -2.66 0.87 19.39
CA LEU A 32 -2.27 1.78 20.48
C LEU A 32 -0.80 2.22 20.40
N ILE A 33 0.09 1.37 19.87
CA ILE A 33 1.51 1.70 19.62
C ILE A 33 1.67 2.53 18.32
N ASN A 34 0.85 2.26 17.31
CA ASN A 34 0.94 2.92 15.99
C ASN A 34 0.21 4.27 15.92
N GLU A 35 -0.71 4.56 16.83
CA GLU A 35 -1.40 5.84 16.94
C GLU A 35 -0.79 6.74 18.02
N THR A 36 -0.26 7.90 17.61
CA THR A 36 -0.15 9.06 18.50
C THR A 36 -1.54 9.62 18.77
N GLN A 37 -2.28 9.08 19.75
CA GLN A 37 -3.61 9.62 20.06
C GLN A 37 -3.52 10.98 20.79
N THR A 38 -4.02 11.99 20.09
CA THR A 38 -4.64 13.20 20.64
C THR A 38 -5.67 12.83 21.71
N ASN A 39 -5.49 13.38 22.92
CA ASN A 39 -6.38 13.23 24.06
C ASN A 39 -7.82 13.68 23.78
N LEU A 40 -8.80 12.86 24.17
CA LEU A 40 -10.06 13.32 24.79
C LEU A 40 -10.47 12.28 25.85
N ASP A 41 -10.58 12.76 27.11
CA ASP A 41 -10.69 12.06 28.40
C ASP A 41 -9.44 11.29 28.90
N GLN A 42 -8.66 11.96 29.75
CA GLN A 42 -7.27 11.68 30.14
C GLN A 42 -6.89 10.25 30.61
N ASN A 43 -7.82 9.31 30.82
CA ASN A 43 -7.48 7.95 31.27
C ASN A 43 -8.42 6.84 30.75
N PHE A 44 -9.43 7.11 29.91
CA PHE A 44 -10.37 6.07 29.44
C PHE A 44 -10.70 6.23 27.95
N THR A 45 -10.43 5.20 27.15
CA THR A 45 -10.68 5.19 25.70
C THR A 45 -11.58 4.03 25.29
N THR A 46 -12.25 4.16 24.15
CA THR A 46 -13.11 3.11 23.58
C THR A 46 -12.91 3.04 22.08
N ASP A 47 -12.54 1.86 21.60
CA ASP A 47 -12.23 1.62 20.19
C ASP A 47 -13.03 0.43 19.64
N THR A 48 -13.17 0.35 18.32
CA THR A 48 -13.83 -0.78 17.66
C THR A 48 -12.93 -1.32 16.55
N ILE A 49 -12.46 -2.56 16.70
CA ILE A 49 -11.54 -3.22 15.75
C ILE A 49 -12.13 -4.58 15.39
N ASN A 50 -12.23 -4.90 14.09
CA ASN A 50 -12.72 -6.21 13.61
C ASN A 50 -14.09 -6.64 14.20
N GLN A 51 -15.05 -5.70 14.28
CA GLN A 51 -16.38 -5.89 14.91
C GLN A 51 -16.36 -6.16 16.42
N LYS A 52 -15.20 -6.05 17.07
CA LYS A 52 -15.03 -6.18 18.52
C LYS A 52 -14.89 -4.80 19.13
N ARG A 53 -15.54 -4.57 20.27
CA ARG A 53 -15.47 -3.31 20.99
C ARG A 53 -14.51 -3.42 22.16
N PHE A 54 -13.55 -2.51 22.23
CA PHE A 54 -12.51 -2.44 23.26
C PHE A 54 -12.76 -1.24 24.15
N TYR A 55 -12.59 -1.44 25.45
CA TYR A 55 -12.63 -0.41 26.48
C TYR A 55 -11.30 -0.46 27.22
N CYS A 56 -10.60 0.66 27.27
CA CYS A 56 -9.28 0.76 27.88
C CYS A 56 -9.29 1.83 28.97
N TYR A 57 -8.77 1.47 30.13
CA TYR A 57 -8.40 2.41 31.17
C TYR A 57 -6.87 2.42 31.30
N HIS A 58 -6.27 3.59 31.20
CA HIS A 58 -4.82 3.77 31.29
C HIS A 58 -4.48 4.77 32.39
N LYS A 59 -3.52 4.43 33.25
CA LYS A 59 -2.93 5.33 34.24
C LYS A 59 -1.56 4.81 34.70
N GLU A 60 -0.59 5.70 34.93
CA GLU A 60 0.73 5.35 35.52
C GLU A 60 1.44 4.17 34.80
N ASP A 61 1.52 4.21 33.46
CA ASP A 61 2.16 3.19 32.62
C ASP A 61 1.56 1.77 32.75
N VAL A 62 0.27 1.68 33.07
CA VAL A 62 -0.49 0.43 33.09
C VAL A 62 -1.79 0.60 32.31
N TYR A 63 -2.05 -0.34 31.41
CA TYR A 63 -3.26 -0.41 30.60
C TYR A 63 -4.12 -1.59 31.06
N VAL A 64 -5.39 -1.32 31.39
CA VAL A 64 -6.41 -2.33 31.68
C VAL A 64 -7.42 -2.31 30.55
N VAL A 65 -7.50 -3.39 29.78
CA VAL A 65 -8.34 -3.44 28.57
C VAL A 65 -9.31 -4.60 28.64
N LEU A 66 -10.56 -4.31 28.30
CA LEU A 66 -11.66 -5.26 28.18
C LEU A 66 -12.20 -5.23 26.75
N TYR A 67 -12.43 -6.41 26.15
CA TYR A 67 -13.08 -6.49 24.85
C TYR A 67 -14.38 -7.32 24.88
N PHE A 68 -15.28 -7.02 23.95
CA PHE A 68 -16.50 -7.76 23.65
C PHE A 68 -16.60 -8.13 22.17
N ASP A 69 -17.00 -9.37 21.83
CA ASP A 69 -17.18 -9.80 20.42
C ASP A 69 -18.39 -9.14 19.71
N ALA A 70 -19.24 -8.39 20.41
CA ALA A 70 -20.38 -7.66 19.85
C ALA A 70 -20.64 -6.34 20.62
N ILE A 71 -21.38 -5.40 20.01
CA ILE A 71 -21.79 -4.14 20.65
C ILE A 71 -22.62 -4.47 21.90
N THR A 72 -22.12 -4.10 23.07
CA THR A 72 -22.78 -4.39 24.35
C THR A 72 -23.87 -3.38 24.65
N THR A 73 -24.97 -3.84 25.25
CA THR A 73 -26.01 -2.99 25.89
C THR A 73 -25.60 -2.45 27.26
N ILE A 74 -24.41 -2.81 27.75
CA ILE A 74 -23.87 -2.36 29.04
C ILE A 74 -23.44 -0.90 28.93
N ASN A 75 -23.89 -0.07 29.86
CA ASN A 75 -23.50 1.34 29.96
C ASN A 75 -21.97 1.48 30.14
N SER A 76 -21.35 2.27 29.28
CA SER A 76 -19.91 2.61 29.30
C SER A 76 -19.42 3.08 30.67
N ASP A 77 -20.24 3.78 31.46
CA ASP A 77 -19.87 4.26 32.80
C ASP A 77 -19.65 3.11 33.79
N LYS A 78 -20.46 2.05 33.72
CA LYS A 78 -20.30 0.85 34.56
C LYS A 78 -19.03 0.09 34.19
N ILE A 79 -18.72 0.02 32.90
CA ILE A 79 -17.48 -0.59 32.40
C ILE A 79 -16.28 0.20 32.92
N LYS A 80 -16.30 1.53 32.80
CA LYS A 80 -15.26 2.42 33.31
C LYS A 80 -15.00 2.23 34.80
N GLN A 81 -16.05 2.20 35.64
CA GLN A 81 -15.90 1.95 37.08
C GLN A 81 -15.29 0.58 37.38
N SER A 82 -15.65 -0.45 36.60
CA SER A 82 -15.10 -1.79 36.76
C SER A 82 -13.61 -1.84 36.41
N LEU A 83 -13.18 -1.21 35.31
CA LEU A 83 -11.75 -1.13 34.94
C LEU A 83 -10.93 -0.35 35.96
N ILE A 84 -11.47 0.74 36.51
CA ILE A 84 -10.83 1.50 37.60
C ILE A 84 -10.70 0.62 38.86
N GLY A 85 -11.71 -0.19 39.17
CA GLY A 85 -11.67 -1.16 40.27
C GLY A 85 -10.56 -2.19 40.10
N VAL A 86 -10.44 -2.78 38.91
CA VAL A 86 -9.39 -3.74 38.57
C VAL A 86 -8.00 -3.11 38.66
N PHE A 87 -7.83 -1.88 38.14
CA PHE A 87 -6.58 -1.13 38.26
C PHE A 87 -6.16 -0.91 39.73
N LYS A 88 -7.08 -0.48 40.60
CA LYS A 88 -6.81 -0.28 42.04
C LYS A 88 -6.41 -1.58 42.73
N THR A 89 -7.06 -2.70 42.39
CA THR A 89 -6.71 -4.02 42.93
C THR A 89 -5.31 -4.44 42.47
N PHE A 90 -4.98 -4.23 41.18
CA PHE A 90 -3.66 -4.53 40.62
C PHE A 90 -2.54 -3.71 41.26
N LYS A 91 -2.79 -2.41 41.51
CA LYS A 91 -1.82 -1.54 42.19
C LYS A 91 -1.56 -2.00 43.63
N LYS A 92 -2.61 -2.29 44.41
CA LYS A 92 -2.46 -2.84 45.77
C LYS A 92 -1.68 -4.15 45.78
N PHE A 93 -1.91 -5.03 44.82
CA PHE A 93 -1.15 -6.27 44.66
C PHE A 93 0.34 -6.02 44.41
N LYS A 94 0.70 -5.05 43.56
CA LYS A 94 2.11 -4.72 43.30
C LYS A 94 2.79 -3.99 44.46
N GLU A 95 2.04 -3.33 45.34
CA GLU A 95 2.55 -2.62 46.52
C GLU A 95 2.66 -3.50 47.78
N SER A 96 2.06 -4.70 47.76
CA SER A 96 2.08 -5.62 48.90
C SER A 96 2.66 -6.97 48.48
N ASP A 97 3.88 -7.27 48.94
CA ASP A 97 4.58 -8.56 48.71
C ASP A 97 3.84 -9.79 49.30
N ASP A 98 2.73 -9.59 50.01
CA ASP A 98 2.01 -10.60 50.81
C ASP A 98 0.69 -11.11 50.19
N LEU A 99 0.25 -10.53 49.07
CA LEU A 99 -0.97 -11.00 48.37
C LEU A 99 -0.59 -12.03 47.31
N GLY A 100 -0.86 -13.32 47.57
CA GLY A 100 -0.64 -14.40 46.60
C GLY A 100 -1.44 -14.22 45.31
N GLU A 101 -0.88 -14.67 44.18
CA GLU A 101 -1.42 -14.54 42.81
C GLU A 101 -2.87 -15.08 42.68
N GLU A 102 -3.23 -16.10 43.46
CA GLU A 102 -4.57 -16.69 43.49
C GLU A 102 -5.64 -15.77 44.09
N LYS A 103 -5.31 -14.99 45.13
CA LYS A 103 -6.25 -14.02 45.73
C LYS A 103 -6.52 -12.86 44.78
N PHE A 104 -5.49 -12.42 44.05
CA PHE A 104 -5.65 -11.38 43.02
C PHE A 104 -6.57 -11.85 41.89
N ARG A 105 -6.34 -13.05 41.36
CA ARG A 105 -7.22 -13.69 40.36
C ARG A 105 -8.67 -13.76 40.86
N SER A 106 -8.88 -14.27 42.07
CA SER A 106 -10.22 -14.39 42.66
C SER A 106 -10.95 -13.04 42.78
N LEU A 107 -10.26 -11.95 43.15
CA LEU A 107 -10.85 -10.62 43.25
C LEU A 107 -11.21 -10.01 41.90
N VAL A 108 -10.33 -10.17 40.89
CA VAL A 108 -10.60 -9.72 39.53
C VAL A 108 -11.76 -10.51 38.92
N ASP A 109 -11.81 -11.82 39.15
CA ASP A 109 -12.89 -12.70 38.71
C ASP A 109 -14.23 -12.31 39.34
N LEU A 110 -14.23 -11.94 40.64
CA LEU A 110 -15.44 -11.49 41.34
C LEU A 110 -15.95 -10.15 40.78
N GLN A 111 -15.06 -9.18 40.56
CA GLN A 111 -15.39 -7.89 39.95
C GLN A 111 -15.95 -8.07 38.52
N PHE A 112 -15.33 -8.96 37.74
CA PHE A 112 -15.76 -9.26 36.38
C PHE A 112 -17.10 -9.99 36.34
N ASN A 113 -17.29 -11.00 37.19
CA ASN A 113 -18.55 -11.74 37.28
C ASN A 113 -19.71 -10.86 37.76
N ASN A 114 -19.47 -9.88 38.64
CA ASN A 114 -20.48 -8.90 39.04
C ASN A 114 -20.88 -7.96 37.90
N LEU A 115 -19.92 -7.49 37.09
CA LEU A 115 -20.20 -6.74 35.87
C LEU A 115 -21.07 -7.57 34.91
N MET A 116 -20.79 -8.87 34.81
CA MET A 116 -21.52 -9.79 33.92
C MET A 116 -22.93 -10.15 34.41
N LYS A 117 -23.14 -10.30 35.72
CA LYS A 117 -24.50 -10.46 36.28
C LYS A 117 -25.37 -9.23 36.01
N SER A 118 -24.76 -8.03 35.96
CA SER A 118 -25.49 -6.81 35.59
C SER A 118 -25.97 -6.78 34.12
N LYS A 119 -25.40 -7.65 33.26
CA LYS A 119 -25.85 -7.85 31.87
C LYS A 119 -27.15 -8.65 31.79
N GLN A 120 -27.33 -9.66 32.65
CA GLN A 120 -28.53 -10.52 32.65
C GLN A 120 -29.78 -9.78 33.16
N ASN A 121 -29.65 -8.92 34.17
CA ASN A 121 -30.77 -8.14 34.70
C ASN A 121 -31.35 -7.11 33.71
N VAL A 122 -30.61 -6.72 32.67
CA VAL A 122 -31.08 -5.77 31.64
C VAL A 122 -31.89 -6.49 30.55
N GLU A 123 -31.55 -7.74 30.24
CA GLU A 123 -32.26 -8.55 29.22
C GLU A 123 -33.67 -8.96 29.66
N GLU A 124 -33.90 -9.18 30.96
CA GLU A 124 -35.23 -9.53 31.51
C GLU A 124 -36.24 -8.36 31.51
N THR A 125 -35.78 -7.11 31.54
CA THR A 125 -36.67 -5.92 31.61
C THR A 125 -37.24 -5.46 30.27
N THR A 126 -36.79 -6.03 29.15
CA THR A 126 -37.19 -5.57 27.79
C THR A 126 -38.16 -6.48 27.04
N SER A 127 -38.62 -7.59 27.62
CA SER A 127 -39.59 -8.50 27.00
C SER A 127 -41.00 -8.38 27.58
N ALA A 128 -41.64 -7.21 27.48
CA ALA A 128 -43.07 -7.10 27.69
C ALA A 128 -43.66 -5.85 27.01
N LYS A 129 -44.10 -5.99 25.75
CA LYS A 129 -45.31 -5.38 25.17
C LYS A 129 -45.36 -5.63 23.66
N GLU A 130 -46.18 -6.60 23.25
CA GLU A 130 -46.71 -6.68 21.88
C GLU A 130 -47.94 -5.77 21.75
N PRO A 131 -48.18 -5.15 20.58
CA PRO A 131 -49.52 -4.72 20.19
C PRO A 131 -50.11 -5.62 19.08
N LYS A 132 -51.39 -5.95 19.24
CA LYS A 132 -52.28 -6.67 18.31
C LYS A 132 -52.57 -5.86 17.03
N PRO A 133 -53.02 -6.53 15.94
CA PRO A 133 -53.32 -5.87 14.66
C PRO A 133 -54.77 -5.34 14.61
N THR A 134 -54.96 -4.22 13.90
CA THR A 134 -56.29 -3.75 13.44
C THR A 134 -56.25 -3.41 11.96
N SER A 135 -57.31 -3.85 11.28
CA SER A 135 -57.59 -3.80 9.85
C SER A 135 -58.23 -2.47 9.39
N ASN A 136 -58.43 -2.39 8.07
CA ASN A 136 -59.15 -1.41 7.25
C ASN A 136 -58.25 -0.27 6.72
N GLY A 137 -58.13 0.01 5.43
CA GLY A 137 -58.86 -0.45 4.25
C GLY A 137 -59.08 0.75 3.33
N SER A 138 -58.45 0.78 2.15
CA SER A 138 -58.95 1.39 0.90
C SER A 138 -57.88 1.37 -0.22
N LYS A 139 -58.17 0.61 -1.26
CA LYS A 139 -57.73 0.84 -2.66
C LYS A 139 -58.66 1.92 -3.27
N PRO A 140 -58.36 2.61 -4.39
CA PRO A 140 -57.67 2.09 -5.59
C PRO A 140 -56.65 3.11 -6.19
N GLN A 141 -55.85 2.89 -7.24
CA GLN A 141 -56.19 2.42 -8.58
C GLN A 141 -54.89 2.22 -9.39
N SER A 142 -54.91 1.23 -10.27
CA SER A 142 -53.87 0.85 -11.23
C SER A 142 -53.72 1.83 -12.40
N LYS A 143 -52.47 2.20 -12.74
CA LYS A 143 -52.08 2.61 -14.10
C LYS A 143 -50.76 1.93 -14.48
N GLN A 144 -50.81 1.20 -15.60
CA GLN A 144 -49.68 0.56 -16.29
C GLN A 144 -48.86 1.59 -17.10
N PRO A 145 -47.64 1.22 -17.56
CA PRO A 145 -46.55 2.17 -17.78
C PRO A 145 -46.61 2.88 -19.15
N ALA A 146 -46.27 4.17 -19.16
CA ALA A 146 -46.05 4.93 -20.38
C ALA A 146 -44.63 4.66 -20.92
N GLN A 147 -44.58 4.16 -22.16
CA GLN A 147 -43.37 4.00 -22.98
C GLN A 147 -42.67 5.35 -23.16
N LYS A 148 -41.39 5.45 -22.77
CA LYS A 148 -40.51 6.54 -23.20
C LYS A 148 -39.69 6.08 -24.39
N GLN A 149 -39.88 6.77 -25.51
CA GLN A 149 -39.13 6.62 -26.75
C GLN A 149 -37.63 6.86 -26.50
N VAL A 150 -36.80 5.93 -26.94
CA VAL A 150 -35.35 6.05 -26.98
C VAL A 150 -34.98 6.82 -28.25
N SER A 151 -34.48 8.04 -28.12
CA SER A 151 -33.87 8.76 -29.25
C SER A 151 -32.45 8.25 -29.46
N SER A 152 -32.16 7.79 -30.68
CA SER A 152 -30.84 7.32 -31.10
C SER A 152 -29.83 8.48 -31.10
N LYS A 153 -28.79 8.37 -30.28
CA LYS A 153 -27.64 9.28 -30.34
C LYS A 153 -26.79 8.92 -31.57
N LYS A 154 -26.74 9.81 -32.55
CA LYS A 154 -25.83 9.73 -33.71
C LYS A 154 -24.38 9.88 -33.25
N MET A 155 -23.51 8.99 -33.71
CA MET A 155 -22.05 9.09 -33.53
C MET A 155 -21.47 10.08 -34.55
N ARG A 156 -20.51 10.90 -34.12
CA ARG A 156 -19.69 11.75 -35.01
C ARG A 156 -18.24 11.31 -34.95
N LYS A 157 -17.57 11.32 -36.10
CA LYS A 157 -16.13 11.10 -36.21
C LYS A 157 -15.50 12.25 -36.99
N TRP A 158 -14.27 12.56 -36.62
CA TRP A 158 -13.42 13.54 -37.30
C TRP A 158 -12.78 12.87 -38.52
N ASP A 159 -12.84 13.50 -39.69
CA ASP A 159 -12.10 13.04 -40.87
C ASP A 159 -10.67 13.61 -40.89
N ASN A 160 -9.80 13.05 -41.72
CA ASN A 160 -8.41 13.51 -41.84
C ASN A 160 -8.26 14.86 -42.58
N SER A 161 -9.36 15.55 -42.87
CA SER A 161 -9.40 16.91 -43.44
C SER A 161 -9.89 17.98 -42.45
N GLY A 162 -10.35 17.60 -41.25
CA GLY A 162 -10.70 18.56 -40.21
C GLY A 162 -12.16 19.00 -40.18
N GLU A 163 -13.06 18.39 -40.97
CA GLU A 163 -14.49 18.71 -40.96
C GLU A 163 -15.35 17.59 -40.36
N MET A 164 -16.52 17.98 -39.83
CA MET A 164 -17.49 17.06 -39.22
C MET A 164 -18.56 16.67 -40.23
N VAL A 165 -18.65 15.39 -40.57
CA VAL A 165 -19.65 14.88 -41.52
C VAL A 165 -20.53 13.82 -40.86
N ASP A 166 -21.85 13.95 -41.01
CA ASP A 166 -22.87 13.00 -40.52
C ASP A 166 -23.23 12.00 -41.64
N TYR A 167 -23.08 10.69 -41.41
CA TYR A 167 -23.62 9.67 -42.33
C TYR A 167 -24.63 8.73 -41.64
N SER A 168 -25.68 8.39 -42.40
CA SER A 168 -26.77 7.49 -42.05
C SER A 168 -26.46 6.03 -42.41
N ASP A 169 -26.82 5.11 -41.51
CA ASP A 169 -26.63 3.66 -41.63
C ASP A 169 -27.13 3.06 -42.95
N ASN A 170 -26.20 2.53 -43.76
CA ASN A 170 -26.29 1.22 -44.43
C ASN A 170 -25.15 1.08 -45.44
N GLN A 171 -24.09 0.35 -45.08
CA GLN A 171 -23.33 -0.48 -46.01
C GLN A 171 -22.42 -1.44 -45.24
N VAL A 172 -22.67 -2.74 -45.45
CA VAL A 172 -21.83 -3.85 -45.00
C VAL A 172 -20.50 -3.76 -45.76
N LEU A 173 -19.37 -3.76 -45.05
CA LEU A 173 -18.04 -3.72 -45.64
C LEU A 173 -17.29 -5.03 -45.32
N ASP A 174 -17.29 -5.92 -46.31
CA ASP A 174 -16.43 -7.09 -46.44
C ASP A 174 -15.06 -6.63 -46.98
N TYR A 175 -13.98 -7.01 -46.29
CA TYR A 175 -12.61 -6.77 -46.74
C TYR A 175 -11.87 -8.10 -46.89
N SER A 176 -12.26 -8.84 -47.91
CA SER A 176 -11.47 -9.93 -48.46
C SER A 176 -11.01 -9.54 -49.88
N ASN A 177 -9.69 -9.61 -50.09
CA ASN A 177 -8.91 -9.33 -51.32
C ASN A 177 -8.63 -7.87 -51.70
N SER A 178 -7.36 -7.44 -51.54
CA SER A 178 -6.39 -7.49 -52.64
C SER A 178 -4.98 -6.99 -52.26
N GLN A 179 -4.01 -7.85 -52.58
CA GLN A 179 -2.62 -7.65 -53.02
C GLN A 179 -1.91 -6.29 -52.80
N GLY A 180 -0.75 -6.35 -52.14
CA GLY A 180 0.25 -5.28 -52.11
C GLY A 180 1.53 -5.66 -51.36
N GLN A 181 2.47 -6.26 -52.11
CA GLN A 181 3.94 -6.33 -51.96
C GLN A 181 4.60 -6.48 -50.57
N ASP A 182 5.31 -7.62 -50.45
CA ASP A 182 6.36 -7.92 -49.46
C ASP A 182 7.53 -6.92 -49.51
N GLU A 183 7.85 -6.30 -48.37
CA GLU A 183 9.22 -5.93 -48.02
C GLU A 183 9.58 -6.52 -46.65
N SER A 184 10.50 -7.47 -46.68
CA SER A 184 11.06 -8.15 -45.51
C SER A 184 12.01 -7.23 -44.74
N ILE A 185 11.59 -6.72 -43.58
CA ILE A 185 12.48 -6.08 -42.60
C ILE A 185 12.91 -7.13 -41.57
N ARG A 186 14.15 -7.59 -41.65
CA ARG A 186 14.78 -8.42 -40.61
C ARG A 186 15.03 -7.56 -39.35
N PRO A 187 14.70 -8.02 -38.13
CA PRO A 187 15.09 -7.30 -36.93
C PRO A 187 16.60 -7.48 -36.65
N LYS A 188 17.28 -6.36 -36.37
CA LYS A 188 18.69 -6.33 -35.93
C LYS A 188 18.86 -7.09 -34.61
N GLU A 189 19.90 -7.93 -34.57
CA GLU A 189 20.33 -8.67 -33.38
C GLU A 189 20.64 -7.71 -32.22
N MET A 190 20.07 -8.02 -31.06
CA MET A 190 20.35 -7.33 -29.80
C MET A 190 21.51 -8.04 -29.11
N LYS A 191 22.69 -7.42 -29.05
CA LYS A 191 23.82 -7.92 -28.26
C LYS A 191 23.49 -7.75 -26.77
N VAL A 192 23.36 -8.87 -26.07
CA VAL A 192 23.14 -8.91 -24.60
C VAL A 192 24.52 -8.81 -23.94
N ASN A 193 24.75 -7.76 -23.16
CA ASN A 193 25.94 -7.66 -22.33
C ASN A 193 25.69 -8.45 -21.04
N ASN A 194 26.56 -9.43 -20.77
CA ASN A 194 26.29 -10.55 -19.87
C ASN A 194 26.86 -10.30 -18.45
N GLU A 195 26.47 -9.19 -17.82
CA GLU A 195 26.81 -8.91 -16.43
C GLU A 195 25.55 -8.83 -15.57
N ALA A 196 25.10 -10.01 -15.14
CA ALA A 196 24.06 -10.17 -14.14
C ALA A 196 24.65 -9.81 -12.76
N ALA A 197 24.28 -8.64 -12.23
CA ALA A 197 24.66 -8.14 -10.91
C ALA A 197 23.98 -8.86 -9.72
N PHE A 198 23.82 -10.19 -9.79
CA PHE A 198 23.18 -10.98 -8.74
C PHE A 198 23.82 -12.36 -8.55
N THR A 199 25.12 -12.41 -8.21
CA THR A 199 25.69 -13.52 -7.42
C THR A 199 26.65 -12.96 -6.35
N LYS A 200 26.58 -13.51 -5.13
CA LYS A 200 27.34 -13.11 -3.91
C LYS A 200 28.86 -13.23 -4.14
N GLU A 201 29.77 -12.47 -3.54
CA GLU A 201 30.02 -12.06 -2.15
C GLU A 201 30.97 -10.84 -2.20
N SER A 202 30.82 -9.88 -1.28
CA SER A 202 31.88 -8.98 -0.79
C SER A 202 32.96 -8.47 -1.76
N GLU A 203 32.69 -7.48 -2.62
CA GLU A 203 33.69 -6.43 -2.93
C GLU A 203 33.13 -5.28 -3.77
N LEU A 204 33.73 -4.12 -3.54
CA LEU A 204 33.42 -2.81 -4.12
C LEU A 204 33.80 -2.77 -5.60
N VAL A 205 32.83 -2.82 -6.50
CA VAL A 205 33.04 -2.45 -7.91
C VAL A 205 32.09 -1.31 -8.25
N LEU A 206 32.47 -0.10 -7.84
CA LEU A 206 31.96 1.20 -8.33
C LEU A 206 32.88 2.34 -7.84
N VAL A 207 34.19 2.16 -7.97
CA VAL A 207 35.18 3.23 -7.72
C VAL A 207 36.01 3.55 -8.97
N ASN A 208 36.08 2.64 -9.96
CA ASN A 208 36.96 2.85 -11.12
C ASN A 208 36.27 3.52 -12.33
N GLU A 209 34.93 3.49 -12.45
CA GLU A 209 34.23 4.24 -13.51
C GLU A 209 33.84 5.68 -13.11
N LEU A 210 34.03 6.05 -11.84
CA LEU A 210 33.85 7.44 -11.38
C LEU A 210 35.14 8.28 -11.51
N ASN A 211 36.31 7.65 -11.56
CA ASN A 211 37.58 8.37 -11.72
C ASN A 211 37.85 8.77 -13.18
N ASP A 212 37.34 8.03 -14.17
CA ASP A 212 37.51 8.41 -15.58
C ASP A 212 36.58 9.55 -16.01
N ILE A 213 35.45 9.76 -15.31
CA ILE A 213 34.56 10.91 -15.53
C ILE A 213 35.06 12.15 -14.75
N LEU A 214 35.78 11.95 -13.64
CA LEU A 214 36.33 13.04 -12.83
C LEU A 214 37.68 13.58 -13.35
N ASN A 215 38.40 12.82 -14.18
CA ASN A 215 39.70 13.23 -14.73
C ASN A 215 39.64 13.88 -16.13
N GLU A 216 38.47 13.96 -16.78
CA GLU A 216 38.31 14.73 -18.03
C GLU A 216 37.99 16.22 -17.81
N SER A 217 38.02 16.70 -16.56
CA SER A 217 37.66 18.10 -16.21
C SER A 217 38.86 19.02 -15.95
N ASP A 218 40.09 18.50 -15.86
CA ASP A 218 41.24 19.27 -15.40
C ASP A 218 42.38 19.27 -16.44
N GLU A 219 42.15 19.83 -17.64
CA GLU A 219 43.24 20.37 -18.46
C GLU A 219 42.82 21.72 -19.08
N GLU A 220 43.36 22.79 -18.48
CA GLU A 220 43.72 24.12 -19.01
C GLU A 220 42.65 25.03 -19.65
N GLU A 221 42.33 26.14 -18.97
CA GLU A 221 42.67 27.50 -19.42
C GLU A 221 42.49 28.51 -18.26
N GLU A 222 43.57 29.20 -17.90
CA GLU A 222 43.59 30.30 -16.93
C GLU A 222 42.90 31.53 -17.53
N ASP A 223 41.86 32.05 -16.87
CA ASP A 223 41.52 33.47 -16.96
C ASP A 223 40.87 33.97 -15.66
N GLU A 224 41.54 34.95 -15.05
CA GLU A 224 41.12 35.63 -13.83
C GLU A 224 39.79 36.37 -14.02
N THR A 225 38.69 35.84 -13.49
CA THR A 225 37.58 36.67 -13.01
C THR A 225 36.88 36.06 -11.81
N GLN A 226 36.58 36.92 -10.83
CA GLN A 226 36.09 36.59 -9.50
C GLN A 226 34.77 35.82 -9.52
N ASN A 227 34.82 34.53 -9.19
CA ASN A 227 33.62 33.70 -9.00
C ASN A 227 32.93 34.00 -7.66
N LYS A 228 31.83 34.76 -7.72
CA LYS A 228 30.75 34.74 -6.72
C LYS A 228 29.88 33.50 -6.98
N PRO A 229 29.52 32.70 -5.97
CA PRO A 229 28.65 31.55 -6.18
C PRO A 229 27.24 32.01 -6.55
N THR A 230 26.82 31.69 -7.78
CA THR A 230 25.46 31.79 -8.29
C THR A 230 24.62 30.64 -7.74
N GLY A 231 24.17 30.81 -6.51
CA GLY A 231 23.21 29.94 -5.86
C GLY A 231 22.71 30.60 -4.59
N PHE A 232 21.40 30.62 -4.38
CA PHE A 232 20.70 31.33 -3.28
C PHE A 232 21.21 30.99 -1.86
N PHE A 233 22.06 29.96 -1.73
CA PHE A 233 22.73 29.51 -0.51
C PHE A 233 23.91 30.38 -0.05
N GLY A 234 24.45 31.26 -0.90
CA GLY A 234 25.55 32.18 -0.50
C GLY A 234 25.18 33.20 0.59
N LYS A 235 23.89 33.36 0.92
CA LYS A 235 23.42 34.29 1.96
C LYS A 235 23.04 33.66 3.30
N ILE A 236 23.11 32.33 3.44
CA ILE A 236 22.74 31.62 4.70
C ILE A 236 23.97 31.19 5.52
N GLY A 237 25.18 31.29 4.95
CA GLY A 237 26.43 30.93 5.63
C GLY A 237 26.83 31.80 6.84
N SER A 238 26.19 32.96 7.06
CA SER A 238 26.54 33.86 8.17
C SER A 238 25.80 33.59 9.49
N TYR A 239 24.97 32.54 9.58
CA TYR A 239 24.12 32.26 10.75
C TYR A 239 24.45 30.95 11.50
N PHE A 240 25.69 30.47 11.43
CA PHE A 240 26.08 29.20 12.06
C PHE A 240 26.11 29.19 13.61
N GLY A 241 25.76 30.29 14.29
CA GLY A 241 25.73 30.37 15.76
C GLY A 241 24.41 30.85 16.40
N GLY A 242 23.38 31.22 15.62
CA GLY A 242 22.14 31.80 16.13
C GLY A 242 20.99 30.80 16.20
N SER A 243 20.16 30.87 17.24
CA SER A 243 18.87 30.17 17.29
C SER A 243 18.01 30.61 16.10
N ILE A 244 17.56 29.65 15.28
CA ILE A 244 16.75 29.96 14.11
C ILE A 244 15.27 30.16 14.48
N ASN A 245 14.57 30.99 13.72
CA ASN A 245 13.12 31.04 13.76
C ASN A 245 12.57 29.79 13.05
N VAL A 246 12.10 28.82 13.85
CA VAL A 246 11.58 27.54 13.36
C VAL A 246 10.43 27.73 12.37
N ASP A 247 9.58 28.75 12.55
CA ASP A 247 8.42 28.98 11.67
C ASP A 247 8.84 29.46 10.27
N GLU A 248 9.82 30.36 10.18
CA GLU A 248 10.30 30.86 8.89
C GLU A 248 11.02 29.76 8.11
N VAL A 249 11.89 28.99 8.79
CA VAL A 249 12.59 27.86 8.19
C VAL A 249 11.61 26.78 7.75
N SER A 250 10.60 26.49 8.57
CA SER A 250 9.53 25.55 8.23
C SER A 250 8.77 25.92 6.96
N LYS A 251 8.52 27.21 6.75
CA LYS A 251 7.85 27.69 5.54
C LYS A 251 8.69 27.42 4.28
N LYS A 252 10.00 27.71 4.33
CA LYS A 252 10.92 27.46 3.20
C LYS A 252 11.02 25.97 2.87
N PHE A 253 11.16 25.12 3.89
CA PHE A 253 11.16 23.67 3.66
C PHE A 253 9.82 23.15 3.16
N ASN A 254 8.69 23.70 3.60
CA ASN A 254 7.38 23.33 3.06
C ASN A 254 7.30 23.60 1.55
N GLU A 255 7.75 24.78 1.11
CA GLU A 255 7.81 25.15 -0.31
C GLU A 255 8.76 24.25 -1.10
N GLN A 256 9.93 23.90 -0.53
CA GLN A 256 10.87 22.95 -1.15
C GLN A 256 10.28 21.54 -1.28
N LEU A 257 9.59 21.03 -0.27
CA LEU A 257 8.95 19.71 -0.36
C LEU A 257 7.90 19.69 -1.49
N ILE A 258 7.11 20.77 -1.59
CA ILE A 258 6.12 20.92 -2.67
C ILE A 258 6.80 20.99 -4.04
N SER A 259 7.90 21.73 -4.18
CA SER A 259 8.62 21.81 -5.45
C SER A 259 9.21 20.47 -5.88
N LYS A 260 9.51 19.58 -4.93
CA LYS A 260 9.95 18.19 -5.17
C LYS A 260 8.79 17.21 -5.40
N ASN A 261 7.61 17.69 -5.77
CA ASN A 261 6.41 16.90 -6.10
C ASN A 261 5.71 16.24 -4.89
N ILE A 262 5.90 16.76 -3.67
CA ILE A 262 5.12 16.35 -2.50
C ILE A 262 3.80 17.13 -2.48
N ALA A 263 2.69 16.44 -2.24
CA ALA A 263 1.38 17.08 -2.17
C ALA A 263 1.33 18.13 -1.04
N PRO A 264 0.70 19.30 -1.24
CA PRO A 264 0.71 20.36 -0.23
C PRO A 264 0.19 19.94 1.16
N SER A 265 -0.83 19.07 1.22
CA SER A 265 -1.35 18.51 2.47
C SER A 265 -0.35 17.58 3.16
N THR A 266 0.35 16.76 2.39
CA THR A 266 1.42 15.86 2.86
C THR A 266 2.60 16.67 3.40
N ALA A 267 3.08 17.67 2.65
CA ALA A 267 4.16 18.55 3.05
C ALA A 267 3.84 19.28 4.37
N LYS A 268 2.63 19.86 4.45
CA LYS A 268 2.16 20.51 5.68
C LYS A 268 2.16 19.55 6.88
N THR A 269 1.67 18.32 6.69
CA THR A 269 1.63 17.31 7.74
C THR A 269 3.03 16.95 8.25
N ILE A 270 4.02 16.86 7.36
CA ILE A 270 5.42 16.60 7.73
C ILE A 270 5.97 17.78 8.55
N ILE A 271 5.72 19.00 8.10
CA ILE A 271 6.21 20.22 8.76
C ILE A 271 5.56 20.42 10.14
N ASP A 272 4.25 20.20 10.27
CA ASP A 272 3.54 20.32 11.54
C ASP A 272 4.07 19.32 12.60
N LYS A 273 4.37 18.09 12.17
CA LYS A 273 5.05 17.10 13.03
C LYS A 273 6.43 17.56 13.45
N LEU A 274 7.18 18.15 12.51
CA LEU A 274 8.52 18.64 12.77
C LEU A 274 8.50 19.77 13.82
N LYS A 275 7.61 20.75 13.67
CA LYS A 275 7.39 21.83 14.63
C LYS A 275 7.06 21.29 16.01
N THR A 276 6.18 20.30 16.08
CA THR A 276 5.80 19.64 17.33
C THR A 276 7.01 18.97 18.01
N ARG A 277 7.86 18.26 17.25
CA ARG A 277 9.06 17.58 17.77
C ARG A 277 10.17 18.54 18.23
N LEU A 278 10.21 19.73 17.63
CA LEU A 278 11.19 20.78 17.89
C LEU A 278 10.71 21.83 18.91
N ALA A 279 9.44 21.78 19.32
CA ALA A 279 8.87 22.71 20.28
C ALA A 279 9.66 22.71 21.61
N GLY A 280 9.92 23.91 22.14
CA GLY A 280 10.62 24.09 23.41
C GLY A 280 12.13 23.83 23.39
N LYS A 281 12.74 23.56 22.22
CA LYS A 281 14.19 23.35 22.08
C LYS A 281 14.85 24.55 21.41
N LYS A 282 16.10 24.84 21.77
CA LYS A 282 16.96 25.74 20.97
C LYS A 282 17.36 24.97 19.71
N VAL A 283 16.86 25.41 18.55
CA VAL A 283 17.09 24.76 17.27
C VAL A 283 18.10 25.57 16.46
N ASN A 284 19.09 24.89 15.90
CA ASN A 284 19.94 25.42 14.83
C ASN A 284 19.56 24.74 13.50
N MET A 285 20.09 25.26 12.38
CA MET A 285 19.75 24.75 11.05
C MET A 285 20.13 23.27 10.85
N ALA A 286 21.26 22.84 11.42
CA ALA A 286 21.71 21.45 11.31
C ALA A 286 20.75 20.48 12.03
N THR A 287 20.33 20.81 13.25
CA THR A 287 19.35 20.03 14.02
C THR A 287 18.00 19.99 13.31
N TYR A 288 17.56 21.11 12.71
CA TYR A 288 16.33 21.13 11.93
C TYR A 288 16.41 20.17 10.74
N LYS A 289 17.46 20.28 9.92
CA LYS A 289 17.66 19.42 8.75
C LYS A 289 17.74 17.94 9.13
N GLN A 290 18.49 17.62 10.19
CA GLN A 290 18.57 16.25 10.68
C GLN A 290 17.21 15.72 11.12
N THR A 291 16.42 16.52 11.84
CA THR A 291 15.07 16.12 12.26
C THR A 291 14.16 15.85 11.07
N LEU A 292 14.31 16.63 9.98
CA LEU A 292 13.55 16.43 8.74
C LEU A 292 13.96 15.13 8.04
N VAL A 293 15.26 14.89 7.92
CA VAL A 293 15.82 13.64 7.39
C VAL A 293 15.31 12.45 8.18
N ASP A 294 15.31 12.51 9.52
CA ASP A 294 14.79 11.46 10.38
C ASP A 294 13.30 11.18 10.11
N GLU A 295 12.47 12.21 10.01
CA GLU A 295 11.02 12.05 9.78
C GLU A 295 10.73 11.47 8.39
N LEU A 296 11.42 11.94 7.35
CA LEU A 296 11.27 11.40 5.99
C LEU A 296 11.78 9.95 5.91
N THR A 297 12.90 9.65 6.56
CA THR A 297 13.44 8.29 6.66
C THR A 297 12.44 7.37 7.36
N LYS A 298 11.85 7.82 8.46
CA LYS A 298 10.82 7.08 9.19
C LYS A 298 9.58 6.81 8.33
N ILE A 299 9.15 7.77 7.50
CA ILE A 299 8.01 7.59 6.60
C ILE A 299 8.29 6.49 5.56
N LEU A 300 9.47 6.49 4.95
CA LEU A 300 9.82 5.54 3.88
C LEU A 300 10.33 4.18 4.39
N THR A 301 10.66 4.07 5.68
CA THR A 301 11.11 2.81 6.27
C THR A 301 9.91 1.92 6.55
N PRO A 302 9.83 0.71 5.95
CA PRO A 302 8.73 -0.20 6.17
C PRO A 302 8.70 -0.74 7.61
N ASN A 303 7.51 -0.85 8.19
CA ASN A 303 7.28 -1.55 9.46
C ASN A 303 6.97 -3.05 9.29
N VAL A 304 7.03 -3.54 8.05
CA VAL A 304 6.72 -4.93 7.68
C VAL A 304 7.89 -5.54 6.91
N SER A 305 8.00 -6.87 6.94
CA SER A 305 9.00 -7.58 6.14
C SER A 305 8.81 -7.27 4.64
N THR A 306 9.91 -6.94 3.97
CA THR A 306 9.97 -6.73 2.52
C THR A 306 10.71 -7.86 1.80
N ASP A 307 11.10 -8.93 2.51
CA ASP A 307 11.83 -10.05 1.92
C ASP A 307 10.89 -11.06 1.25
N LEU A 308 10.48 -10.75 0.02
CA LEU A 308 9.64 -11.65 -0.78
C LEU A 308 10.29 -13.02 -1.02
N LEU A 309 11.61 -13.10 -1.22
CA LEU A 309 12.28 -14.37 -1.52
C LEU A 309 12.21 -15.31 -0.32
N TYR A 310 12.41 -14.77 0.88
CA TYR A 310 12.27 -15.54 2.10
C TYR A 310 10.84 -16.04 2.30
N GLU A 311 9.83 -15.18 2.08
CA GLU A 311 8.43 -15.57 2.18
C GLU A 311 8.06 -16.66 1.17
N ILE A 312 8.52 -16.55 -0.09
CA ILE A 312 8.29 -17.55 -1.13
C ILE A 312 8.94 -18.89 -0.75
N LYS A 313 10.21 -18.87 -0.30
CA LYS A 313 10.93 -20.10 0.09
C LYS A 313 10.33 -20.80 1.31
N ARG A 314 9.67 -20.05 2.19
CA ARG A 314 8.96 -20.60 3.36
C ARG A 314 7.53 -21.02 3.10
N ASN A 315 7.03 -20.83 1.88
CA ASN A 315 5.67 -21.22 1.54
C ASN A 315 5.56 -22.74 1.47
N ASP A 316 5.09 -23.35 2.56
CA ASP A 316 4.91 -24.80 2.73
C ASP A 316 3.47 -25.26 2.46
N THR A 317 2.61 -24.35 1.99
CA THR A 317 1.17 -24.60 1.82
C THR A 317 0.82 -25.54 0.66
N GLY A 318 1.81 -25.96 -0.14
CA GLY A 318 1.61 -26.72 -1.38
C GLY A 318 0.97 -25.91 -2.52
N ARG A 319 0.64 -24.64 -2.27
CA ARG A 319 0.10 -23.69 -3.25
C ARG A 319 1.22 -22.75 -3.72
N PRO A 320 1.30 -22.39 -5.00
CA PRO A 320 2.28 -21.40 -5.47
C PRO A 320 2.08 -20.04 -4.77
N TYR A 321 3.15 -19.27 -4.65
CA TYR A 321 3.08 -17.93 -4.08
C TYR A 321 2.47 -16.96 -5.10
N VAL A 322 1.27 -16.45 -4.82
CA VAL A 322 0.50 -15.65 -5.78
C VAL A 322 0.70 -14.16 -5.53
N ILE A 323 1.15 -13.43 -6.55
CA ILE A 323 1.33 -11.97 -6.52
C ILE A 323 0.43 -11.35 -7.60
N SER A 324 -0.42 -10.41 -7.20
CA SER A 324 -1.24 -9.64 -8.14
C SER A 324 -0.67 -8.24 -8.33
N VAL A 325 -0.54 -7.83 -9.59
CA VAL A 325 -0.10 -6.48 -9.96
C VAL A 325 -1.29 -5.65 -10.42
N VAL A 326 -1.50 -4.51 -9.78
CA VAL A 326 -2.63 -3.59 -10.05
C VAL A 326 -2.16 -2.14 -10.23
N GLY A 327 -3.05 -1.27 -10.72
CA GLY A 327 -2.76 0.16 -10.90
C GLY A 327 -3.54 0.76 -12.05
N VAL A 328 -3.33 2.07 -12.30
CA VAL A 328 -4.02 2.78 -13.39
C VAL A 328 -3.45 2.39 -14.77
N ASN A 329 -4.03 2.94 -15.84
CA ASN A 329 -3.54 2.72 -17.20
C ASN A 329 -2.21 3.45 -17.43
N GLY A 330 -1.31 2.87 -18.23
CA GLY A 330 -0.08 3.55 -18.67
C GLY A 330 1.09 3.64 -17.67
N VAL A 331 0.91 3.23 -16.41
CA VAL A 331 1.97 3.26 -15.37
C VAL A 331 3.03 2.17 -15.50
N GLY A 332 2.95 1.29 -16.50
CA GLY A 332 3.94 0.24 -16.73
C GLY A 332 3.75 -1.04 -15.90
N LYS A 333 2.51 -1.47 -15.63
CA LYS A 333 2.18 -2.72 -14.91
C LYS A 333 2.83 -3.95 -15.54
N SER A 334 2.49 -4.26 -16.79
CA SER A 334 3.00 -5.44 -17.50
C SER A 334 4.53 -5.43 -17.61
N THR A 335 5.14 -4.27 -17.85
CA THR A 335 6.60 -4.12 -17.91
C THR A 335 7.25 -4.41 -16.56
N ASN A 336 6.77 -3.81 -15.47
CA ASN A 336 7.34 -4.07 -14.14
C ASN A 336 7.04 -5.48 -13.63
N LEU A 337 5.92 -6.08 -14.04
CA LEU A 337 5.64 -7.49 -13.79
C LEU A 337 6.67 -8.39 -14.50
N ALA A 338 7.05 -8.08 -15.74
CA ALA A 338 8.10 -8.81 -16.45
C ALA A 338 9.49 -8.63 -15.79
N LYS A 339 9.81 -7.42 -15.28
CA LYS A 339 11.02 -7.19 -14.48
C LYS A 339 11.02 -8.02 -13.18
N LEU A 340 9.88 -8.10 -12.51
CA LEU A 340 9.72 -8.93 -11.32
C LEU A 340 9.88 -10.42 -11.64
N ALA A 341 9.32 -10.88 -12.77
CA ALA A 341 9.52 -12.24 -13.27
C ALA A 341 11.00 -12.53 -13.54
N TYR A 342 11.71 -11.63 -14.22
CA TYR A 342 13.15 -11.73 -14.43
C TYR A 342 13.91 -11.86 -13.10
N TRP A 343 13.61 -10.98 -12.13
CA TRP A 343 14.24 -11.03 -10.81
C TRP A 343 14.00 -12.37 -10.09
N PHE A 344 12.81 -12.94 -10.19
CA PHE A 344 12.52 -14.27 -9.63
C PHE A 344 13.27 -15.40 -10.34
N LEU A 345 13.38 -15.36 -11.68
CA LEU A 345 14.16 -16.32 -12.45
C LEU A 345 15.65 -16.28 -12.07
N GLN A 346 16.23 -15.09 -11.89
CA GLN A 346 17.61 -14.95 -11.39
C GLN A 346 17.80 -15.52 -9.97
N ASN A 347 16.71 -15.74 -9.23
CA ASN A 347 16.72 -16.39 -7.92
C ASN A 347 16.31 -17.87 -7.99
N ASN A 348 16.35 -18.49 -9.18
CA ASN A 348 16.03 -19.89 -9.45
C ASN A 348 14.59 -20.29 -9.05
N LEU A 349 13.64 -19.37 -9.20
CA LEU A 349 12.22 -19.64 -8.96
C LEU A 349 11.49 -19.85 -10.29
N ASN A 350 10.61 -20.85 -10.34
CA ASN A 350 9.73 -21.11 -11.46
C ASN A 350 8.56 -20.11 -11.45
N VAL A 351 8.36 -19.40 -12.55
CA VAL A 351 7.39 -18.30 -12.64
C VAL A 351 6.30 -18.59 -13.67
N LEU A 352 5.04 -18.55 -13.24
CA LEU A 352 3.90 -18.50 -14.15
C LEU A 352 3.36 -17.08 -14.23
N ILE A 353 3.30 -16.50 -15.43
CA ILE A 353 2.61 -15.23 -15.67
C ILE A 353 1.19 -15.52 -16.10
N CYS A 354 0.20 -14.91 -15.44
CA CYS A 354 -1.21 -15.03 -15.75
C CYS A 354 -1.72 -13.73 -16.39
N ALA A 355 -2.15 -13.80 -17.65
CA ALA A 355 -2.69 -12.66 -18.39
C ALA A 355 -4.17 -12.42 -18.04
N CYS A 356 -4.41 -11.49 -17.12
CA CYS A 356 -5.75 -11.07 -16.72
C CYS A 356 -6.13 -9.65 -17.21
N ASP A 357 -5.25 -8.96 -17.94
CA ASP A 357 -5.62 -7.78 -18.74
C ASP A 357 -6.27 -8.22 -20.06
N THR A 358 -7.56 -8.56 -19.97
CA THR A 358 -8.37 -8.95 -21.13
C THR A 358 -9.26 -7.82 -21.64
N PHE A 359 -8.94 -6.56 -21.30
CA PHE A 359 -9.71 -5.40 -21.76
C PHE A 359 -8.95 -4.61 -22.82
N ARG A 360 -7.63 -4.49 -22.66
CA ARG A 360 -6.78 -3.76 -23.59
C ARG A 360 -6.33 -4.68 -24.73
N SER A 361 -6.58 -4.26 -25.97
CA SER A 361 -6.06 -4.96 -27.16
C SER A 361 -4.53 -5.02 -27.12
N GLY A 362 -3.95 -6.18 -27.45
CA GLY A 362 -2.50 -6.38 -27.47
C GLY A 362 -1.87 -6.62 -26.09
N ALA A 363 -2.62 -6.60 -24.99
CA ALA A 363 -2.05 -6.79 -23.64
C ALA A 363 -1.53 -8.21 -23.43
N VAL A 364 -2.27 -9.19 -23.93
CA VAL A 364 -1.87 -10.59 -23.92
C VAL A 364 -0.63 -10.81 -24.78
N GLU A 365 -0.62 -10.26 -25.99
CA GLU A 365 0.49 -10.34 -26.94
C GLU A 365 1.76 -9.69 -26.39
N GLN A 366 1.61 -8.55 -25.69
CA GLN A 366 2.71 -7.91 -24.96
C GLN A 366 3.33 -8.85 -23.91
N LEU A 367 2.50 -9.55 -23.12
CA LEU A 367 3.00 -10.52 -22.16
C LEU A 367 3.64 -11.76 -22.82
N LYS A 368 3.10 -12.22 -23.96
CA LYS A 368 3.72 -13.30 -24.76
C LYS A 368 5.14 -12.92 -25.18
N VAL A 369 5.34 -11.71 -25.68
CA VAL A 369 6.68 -11.21 -26.04
C VAL A 369 7.61 -11.19 -24.83
N HIS A 370 7.12 -10.73 -23.67
CA HIS A 370 7.92 -10.75 -22.44
C HIS A 370 8.31 -12.17 -22.03
N VAL A 371 7.36 -13.10 -21.98
CA VAL A 371 7.62 -14.51 -21.61
C VAL A 371 8.61 -15.15 -22.57
N ASN A 372 8.45 -14.99 -23.88
CA ASN A 372 9.38 -15.56 -24.87
C ASN A 372 10.80 -14.99 -24.72
N ASN A 373 10.93 -13.68 -24.50
CA ASN A 373 12.23 -13.04 -24.29
C ASN A 373 12.89 -13.53 -22.99
N LEU A 374 12.13 -13.67 -21.91
CA LEU A 374 12.62 -14.16 -20.63
C LEU A 374 13.00 -15.64 -20.68
N ASP A 375 12.22 -16.46 -21.38
CA ASP A 375 12.52 -17.89 -21.59
C ASP A 375 13.84 -18.09 -22.33
N ARG A 376 14.07 -17.30 -23.39
CA ARG A 376 15.35 -17.29 -24.12
C ARG A 376 16.52 -16.88 -23.22
N LEU A 377 16.41 -15.75 -22.51
CA LEU A 377 17.45 -15.27 -21.61
C LEU A 377 17.75 -16.28 -20.49
N ASN A 378 16.71 -16.90 -19.93
CA ASN A 378 16.85 -17.89 -18.87
C ASN A 378 17.55 -19.17 -19.35
N SER A 379 17.28 -19.59 -20.59
CA SER A 379 17.97 -20.72 -21.24
C SER A 379 19.46 -20.43 -21.50
N GLU A 380 19.79 -19.21 -21.92
CA GLU A 380 21.18 -18.79 -22.16
C GLU A 380 22.02 -18.73 -20.87
N LEU A 381 21.41 -18.30 -19.76
CA LEU A 381 22.06 -18.13 -18.46
C LEU A 381 22.26 -19.45 -17.68
N SER A 382 21.95 -20.62 -18.28
CA SER A 382 21.99 -21.94 -17.61
C SER A 382 21.14 -22.01 -16.33
N ASN A 383 20.13 -21.14 -16.19
CA ASN A 383 19.20 -21.16 -15.07
C ASN A 383 18.23 -22.33 -15.22
N LYS A 384 18.00 -23.07 -14.14
CA LYS A 384 17.11 -24.26 -14.15
C LYS A 384 15.64 -23.94 -13.95
N SER A 385 15.30 -22.67 -13.72
CA SER A 385 13.92 -22.23 -13.54
C SER A 385 13.15 -22.26 -14.86
N LYS A 386 11.85 -22.48 -14.80
CA LYS A 386 10.96 -22.34 -15.96
C LYS A 386 10.10 -21.09 -15.87
N ILE A 387 9.76 -20.53 -17.04
CA ILE A 387 8.76 -19.47 -17.17
C ILE A 387 7.68 -19.89 -18.16
N ALA A 388 6.42 -19.55 -17.88
CA ALA A 388 5.32 -19.80 -18.81
C ALA A 388 4.27 -18.69 -18.74
N LEU A 389 3.47 -18.59 -19.81
CA LEU A 389 2.28 -17.74 -19.85
C LEU A 389 1.02 -18.60 -19.71
N PHE A 390 0.11 -18.16 -18.83
CA PHE A 390 -1.25 -18.67 -18.74
C PHE A 390 -2.23 -17.61 -19.26
N GLU A 391 -3.03 -17.98 -20.24
CA GLU A 391 -4.10 -17.14 -20.79
C GLU A 391 -5.33 -17.97 -21.14
N LYS A 392 -6.51 -17.32 -21.15
CA LYS A 392 -7.76 -17.90 -21.65
C LYS A 392 -8.43 -17.02 -22.71
N GLY A 393 -7.64 -16.18 -23.40
CA GLY A 393 -8.14 -15.20 -24.36
C GLY A 393 -9.03 -14.12 -23.73
N TYR A 394 -9.86 -13.49 -24.56
CA TYR A 394 -10.77 -12.40 -24.18
C TYR A 394 -12.18 -12.93 -23.85
N GLY A 395 -12.81 -12.43 -22.79
CA GLY A 395 -14.12 -12.91 -22.32
C GLY A 395 -14.89 -11.90 -21.47
N SER A 396 -16.19 -12.14 -21.26
CA SER A 396 -17.09 -11.27 -20.47
C SER A 396 -17.31 -11.79 -19.03
N GLY A 397 -17.88 -10.96 -18.16
CA GLY A 397 -18.28 -11.36 -16.80
C GLY A 397 -17.11 -11.63 -15.85
N ASP A 398 -17.14 -12.78 -15.15
CA ASP A 398 -16.14 -13.19 -14.15
C ASP A 398 -14.88 -13.86 -14.78
N HIS A 399 -14.62 -13.63 -16.07
CA HIS A 399 -13.50 -14.22 -16.82
C HIS A 399 -12.15 -14.06 -16.13
N VAL A 400 -11.85 -12.86 -15.61
CA VAL A 400 -10.62 -12.55 -14.85
C VAL A 400 -10.47 -13.47 -13.63
N VAL A 401 -11.56 -13.70 -12.90
CA VAL A 401 -11.57 -14.54 -11.70
C VAL A 401 -11.33 -16.01 -12.06
N GLN A 402 -12.00 -16.49 -13.10
CA GLN A 402 -11.87 -17.88 -13.57
C GLN A 402 -10.46 -18.15 -14.12
N THR A 403 -9.91 -17.22 -14.89
CA THR A 403 -8.54 -17.29 -15.43
C THR A 403 -7.52 -17.34 -14.29
N ALA A 404 -7.63 -16.47 -13.28
CA ALA A 404 -6.74 -16.48 -12.14
C ALA A 404 -6.80 -17.79 -11.34
N LYS A 405 -8.00 -18.32 -11.06
CA LYS A 405 -8.15 -19.62 -10.38
C LYS A 405 -7.53 -20.77 -11.17
N SER A 406 -7.77 -20.78 -12.48
CA SER A 406 -7.24 -21.82 -13.38
C SER A 406 -5.71 -21.74 -13.47
N ALA A 407 -5.15 -20.53 -13.50
CA ALA A 407 -3.70 -20.32 -13.50
C ALA A 407 -3.06 -20.82 -12.20
N ILE A 408 -3.68 -20.56 -11.05
CA ILE A 408 -3.18 -21.05 -9.75
C ILE A 408 -3.24 -22.58 -9.69
N GLN A 409 -4.31 -23.18 -10.18
CA GLN A 409 -4.44 -24.65 -10.25
C GLN A 409 -3.36 -25.24 -11.16
N TYR A 410 -3.23 -24.73 -12.39
CA TYR A 410 -2.21 -25.15 -13.33
C TYR A 410 -0.80 -24.99 -12.75
N ALA A 411 -0.51 -23.85 -12.10
CA ALA A 411 0.75 -23.62 -11.41
C ALA A 411 1.04 -24.65 -10.31
N THR A 412 0.00 -25.09 -9.60
CA THR A 412 0.13 -26.11 -8.55
C THR A 412 0.48 -27.47 -9.14
N GLU A 413 -0.26 -27.89 -10.18
CA GLU A 413 -0.06 -29.17 -10.88
C GLU A 413 1.33 -29.23 -11.53
N GLU A 414 1.75 -28.13 -12.14
CA GLU A 414 3.04 -27.99 -12.82
C GLU A 414 4.19 -27.58 -11.89
N ARG A 415 3.96 -27.40 -10.58
CA ARG A 415 5.00 -27.03 -9.60
C ARG A 415 5.74 -25.73 -9.95
N PHE A 416 5.01 -24.68 -10.32
CA PHE A 416 5.57 -23.33 -10.34
C PHE A 416 5.67 -22.79 -8.90
N ASP A 417 6.71 -22.01 -8.61
CA ASP A 417 6.93 -21.43 -7.29
C ASP A 417 6.11 -20.15 -7.10
N VAL A 418 5.99 -19.35 -8.16
CA VAL A 418 5.34 -18.04 -8.14
C VAL A 418 4.33 -17.91 -9.28
N VAL A 419 3.16 -17.34 -8.98
CA VAL A 419 2.18 -16.89 -9.99
C VAL A 419 2.09 -15.37 -9.97
N LEU A 420 2.39 -14.74 -11.10
CA LEU A 420 2.28 -13.30 -11.32
C LEU A 420 1.03 -12.98 -12.13
N ILE A 421 0.06 -12.29 -11.53
CA ILE A 421 -1.20 -11.93 -12.20
C ILE A 421 -1.11 -10.48 -12.68
N ASP A 422 -1.11 -10.29 -14.00
CA ASP A 422 -1.22 -8.97 -14.62
C ASP A 422 -2.69 -8.59 -14.77
N THR A 423 -3.10 -7.44 -14.24
CA THR A 423 -4.49 -6.99 -14.28
C THR A 423 -4.69 -5.79 -15.19
N ALA A 424 -5.88 -5.67 -15.77
CA ALA A 424 -6.25 -4.48 -16.55
C ALA A 424 -6.07 -3.21 -15.72
N GLY A 425 -5.51 -2.18 -16.35
CA GLY A 425 -5.45 -0.87 -15.72
C GLY A 425 -6.84 -0.24 -15.64
N ARG A 426 -7.12 0.37 -14.49
CA ARG A 426 -8.46 0.88 -14.19
C ARG A 426 -8.34 2.30 -13.64
N THR A 427 -9.19 3.20 -14.12
CA THR A 427 -9.25 4.56 -13.61
C THR A 427 -9.68 4.54 -12.14
N HIS A 428 -8.88 5.16 -11.28
CA HIS A 428 -9.06 5.15 -9.82
C HIS A 428 -10.37 5.80 -9.36
N SER A 429 -10.86 6.80 -10.11
CA SER A 429 -12.06 7.57 -9.79
C SER A 429 -13.37 6.87 -10.17
N ASN A 430 -13.31 5.78 -10.93
CA ASN A 430 -14.52 5.08 -11.39
C ASN A 430 -14.81 3.83 -10.55
N ALA A 431 -15.73 3.98 -9.59
CA ALA A 431 -16.15 2.90 -8.69
C ALA A 431 -16.65 1.63 -9.42
N LYS A 432 -17.28 1.77 -10.61
CA LYS A 432 -17.73 0.61 -11.40
C LYS A 432 -16.55 -0.19 -11.95
N LEU A 433 -15.47 0.49 -12.32
CA LEU A 433 -14.24 -0.17 -12.76
C LEU A 433 -13.47 -0.76 -11.59
N MET A 434 -13.61 -0.23 -10.36
CA MET A 434 -12.96 -0.79 -9.16
C MET A 434 -13.69 -2.02 -8.59
N ALA A 435 -15.02 -2.09 -8.72
CA ALA A 435 -15.84 -3.14 -8.11
C ALA A 435 -15.39 -4.59 -8.39
N PRO A 436 -14.88 -4.95 -9.59
CA PRO A 436 -14.38 -6.29 -9.87
C PRO A 436 -13.11 -6.67 -9.07
N LEU A 437 -12.32 -5.70 -8.60
CA LEU A 437 -11.08 -5.96 -7.85
C LEU A 437 -11.36 -6.65 -6.52
N LYS A 438 -12.46 -6.31 -5.84
CA LYS A 438 -12.88 -7.01 -4.62
C LYS A 438 -13.16 -8.49 -4.88
N LYS A 439 -13.98 -8.80 -5.89
CA LYS A 439 -14.29 -10.19 -6.27
C LYS A 439 -13.02 -10.95 -6.65
N PHE A 440 -12.12 -10.30 -7.38
CA PHE A 440 -10.83 -10.86 -7.74
C PHE A 440 -9.96 -11.14 -6.51
N GLY A 441 -9.83 -10.20 -5.57
CA GLY A 441 -9.06 -10.37 -4.34
C GLY A 441 -9.59 -11.53 -3.48
N ASP A 442 -10.91 -11.63 -3.33
CA ASP A 442 -11.57 -12.70 -2.59
C ASP A 442 -11.36 -14.08 -3.26
N ALA A 443 -11.41 -14.13 -4.59
CA ALA A 443 -11.43 -15.38 -5.33
C ALA A 443 -10.04 -15.91 -5.70
N ALA A 444 -9.10 -15.03 -6.06
CA ALA A 444 -7.72 -15.38 -6.35
C ALA A 444 -6.88 -15.50 -5.06
N ASN A 445 -7.33 -14.86 -3.96
CA ASN A 445 -6.65 -14.82 -2.66
C ASN A 445 -5.13 -14.69 -2.78
N PRO A 446 -4.62 -13.61 -3.41
CA PRO A 446 -3.19 -13.44 -3.61
C PRO A 446 -2.45 -13.39 -2.27
N ASN A 447 -1.20 -13.85 -2.23
CA ASN A 447 -0.32 -13.67 -1.08
C ASN A 447 0.06 -12.19 -0.94
N LYS A 448 0.36 -11.52 -2.06
CA LYS A 448 0.65 -10.08 -2.11
C LYS A 448 -0.10 -9.37 -3.22
N ILE A 449 -0.59 -8.17 -2.93
CA ILE A 449 -1.14 -7.24 -3.91
C ILE A 449 -0.17 -6.07 -4.03
N ILE A 450 0.42 -5.92 -5.21
CA ILE A 450 1.40 -4.89 -5.51
C ILE A 450 0.77 -3.87 -6.45
N MET A 451 0.70 -2.62 -6.02
CA MET A 451 0.26 -1.53 -6.88
C MET A 451 1.45 -0.89 -7.59
N VAL A 452 1.37 -0.76 -8.91
CA VAL A 452 2.32 0.03 -9.69
C VAL A 452 1.82 1.47 -9.76
N GLY A 453 2.61 2.39 -9.21
CA GLY A 453 2.44 3.83 -9.36
C GLY A 453 3.53 4.41 -10.25
N GLU A 454 3.31 5.60 -10.79
CA GLU A 454 4.28 6.30 -11.63
C GLU A 454 4.82 7.52 -10.90
N ALA A 455 6.14 7.73 -10.94
CA ALA A 455 6.80 8.82 -10.22
C ALA A 455 6.36 10.22 -10.68
N LEU A 456 5.92 10.37 -11.93
CA LEU A 456 5.45 11.64 -12.50
C LEU A 456 4.13 12.12 -11.91
N VAL A 457 3.33 11.21 -11.34
CA VAL A 457 1.99 11.51 -10.82
C VAL A 457 2.14 12.21 -9.48
N GLY A 458 2.10 13.54 -9.46
CA GLY A 458 2.27 14.37 -8.26
C GLY A 458 1.15 14.22 -7.24
N THR A 459 0.23 15.18 -7.18
CA THR A 459 -0.86 15.22 -6.19
C THR A 459 -1.92 14.13 -6.39
N ASP A 460 -2.19 13.72 -7.63
CA ASP A 460 -3.18 12.66 -7.94
C ASP A 460 -2.76 11.28 -7.41
N SER A 461 -1.48 11.08 -7.08
CA SER A 461 -0.99 9.82 -6.52
C SER A 461 -1.61 9.47 -5.17
N VAL A 462 -2.01 10.49 -4.40
CA VAL A 462 -2.66 10.31 -3.09
C VAL A 462 -4.02 9.65 -3.27
N GLU A 463 -4.86 10.21 -4.13
CA GLU A 463 -6.20 9.68 -4.39
C GLU A 463 -6.13 8.31 -5.06
N GLN A 464 -5.21 8.14 -6.00
CA GLN A 464 -4.92 6.84 -6.61
C GLN A 464 -4.62 5.76 -5.56
N ALA A 465 -3.67 6.02 -4.67
CA ALA A 465 -3.23 5.06 -3.67
C ALA A 465 -4.37 4.71 -2.70
N ILE A 466 -5.15 5.71 -2.24
CA ILE A 466 -6.28 5.50 -1.34
C ILE A 466 -7.38 4.68 -2.02
N ASN A 467 -7.78 5.05 -3.24
CA ASN A 467 -8.87 4.40 -3.95
C ASN A 467 -8.54 2.93 -4.27
N PHE A 468 -7.32 2.63 -4.71
CA PHE A 468 -6.90 1.25 -4.93
C PHE A 468 -6.78 0.45 -3.65
N ASN A 469 -6.29 1.04 -2.56
CA ASN A 469 -6.23 0.36 -1.27
C ASN A 469 -7.62 -0.02 -0.76
N ASN A 470 -8.61 0.85 -0.97
CA ASN A 470 -9.99 0.61 -0.57
C ASN A 470 -10.74 -0.34 -1.53
N ALA A 471 -10.30 -0.48 -2.79
CA ALA A 471 -11.00 -1.25 -3.82
C ALA A 471 -11.12 -2.76 -3.51
N PHE A 472 -10.25 -3.30 -2.68
CA PHE A 472 -10.28 -4.71 -2.24
C PHE A 472 -11.21 -4.94 -1.03
N GLY A 473 -11.85 -3.90 -0.51
CA GLY A 473 -12.74 -3.93 0.64
C GLY A 473 -12.01 -4.09 1.97
N ASN A 474 -12.77 -4.17 3.06
CA ASN A 474 -12.22 -4.04 4.43
C ASN A 474 -11.36 -5.22 4.91
N ARG A 475 -11.15 -6.25 4.09
CA ARG A 475 -10.44 -7.49 4.46
C ARG A 475 -9.05 -7.59 3.86
N ARG A 476 -8.75 -6.80 2.84
CA ARG A 476 -7.51 -6.89 2.06
C ARG A 476 -7.06 -5.48 1.70
N ASN A 477 -5.79 -5.21 1.95
CA ASN A 477 -5.14 -3.96 1.59
C ASN A 477 -4.08 -4.24 0.51
N LEU A 478 -3.52 -3.18 -0.06
CA LEU A 478 -2.28 -3.29 -0.81
C LEU A 478 -1.15 -3.67 0.14
N ASP A 479 -0.23 -4.53 -0.33
CA ASP A 479 0.93 -4.96 0.45
C ASP A 479 2.16 -4.10 0.12
N PHE A 480 2.33 -3.75 -1.16
CA PHE A 480 3.50 -3.01 -1.63
C PHE A 480 3.19 -2.09 -2.80
N PHE A 481 4.04 -1.09 -2.98
CA PHE A 481 4.16 -0.33 -4.21
C PHE A 481 5.38 -0.72 -5.04
N ILE A 482 5.24 -0.64 -6.37
CA ILE A 482 6.36 -0.46 -7.29
C ILE A 482 6.21 0.92 -7.93
N ILE A 483 7.24 1.76 -7.82
CA ILE A 483 7.22 3.10 -8.42
C ILE A 483 7.97 3.06 -9.74
N SER A 484 7.27 3.20 -10.85
CA SER A 484 7.84 3.18 -12.20
C SER A 484 8.25 4.57 -12.68
N LYS A 485 9.03 4.58 -13.77
CA LYS A 485 9.48 5.80 -14.47
C LYS A 485 10.22 6.77 -13.53
N VAL A 486 11.00 6.24 -12.60
CA VAL A 486 11.81 7.07 -11.68
C VAL A 486 12.95 7.74 -12.45
N ASP A 487 13.40 7.14 -13.54
CA ASP A 487 14.36 7.70 -14.49
C ASP A 487 13.91 9.01 -15.14
N THR A 488 12.59 9.28 -15.21
CA THR A 488 12.07 10.46 -15.90
C THR A 488 11.85 11.68 -15.00
N VAL A 489 11.99 11.55 -13.68
CA VAL A 489 11.60 12.61 -12.73
C VAL A 489 12.77 13.41 -12.15
N GLY A 490 14.01 13.02 -12.41
CA GLY A 490 15.18 13.64 -11.80
C GLY A 490 15.10 13.61 -10.27
N ASP A 491 15.02 14.78 -9.64
CA ASP A 491 14.91 14.94 -8.19
C ASP A 491 13.47 15.07 -7.66
N LEU A 492 12.47 15.02 -8.55
CA LEU A 492 11.03 15.13 -8.22
C LEU A 492 10.44 13.82 -7.67
N VAL A 493 11.06 13.28 -6.62
CA VAL A 493 10.74 11.97 -6.04
C VAL A 493 9.62 12.00 -4.98
N GLY A 494 8.97 13.16 -4.78
CA GLY A 494 7.97 13.39 -3.73
C GLY A 494 6.72 12.52 -3.80
N THR A 495 6.38 12.00 -4.98
CA THR A 495 5.28 11.03 -5.15
C THR A 495 5.43 9.80 -4.26
N MET A 496 6.66 9.34 -4.02
CA MET A 496 6.93 8.21 -3.12
C MET A 496 6.44 8.50 -1.70
N ILE A 497 6.71 9.71 -1.19
CA ILE A 497 6.27 10.16 0.13
C ILE A 497 4.74 10.26 0.16
N ASN A 498 4.12 10.82 -0.88
CA ASN A 498 2.67 10.97 -0.98
C ASN A 498 1.94 9.63 -0.82
N MET A 499 2.35 8.62 -1.60
CA MET A 499 1.70 7.31 -1.60
C MET A 499 1.86 6.58 -0.26
N VAL A 500 3.07 6.58 0.31
CA VAL A 500 3.36 5.92 1.59
C VAL A 500 2.66 6.63 2.75
N MET A 501 2.67 7.97 2.78
CA MET A 501 1.97 8.74 3.81
C MET A 501 0.47 8.47 3.82
N ALA A 502 -0.14 8.41 2.62
CA ALA A 502 -1.57 8.25 2.44
C ALA A 502 -2.09 6.86 2.82
N THR A 503 -1.31 5.81 2.56
CA THR A 503 -1.77 4.41 2.69
C THR A 503 -1.05 3.60 3.76
N LYS A 504 0.13 4.06 4.21
CA LYS A 504 1.09 3.29 5.04
C LYS A 504 1.63 2.03 4.37
N VAL A 505 1.40 1.88 3.08
CA VAL A 505 1.90 0.76 2.27
C VAL A 505 3.32 1.07 1.81
N PRO A 506 4.29 0.19 2.05
CA PRO A 506 5.68 0.46 1.70
C PRO A 506 5.98 0.28 0.21
N ILE A 507 7.01 0.97 -0.27
CA ILE A 507 7.54 0.79 -1.62
C ILE A 507 8.57 -0.34 -1.60
N LEU A 508 8.34 -1.36 -2.43
CA LEU A 508 9.21 -2.52 -2.54
C LEU A 508 10.31 -2.31 -3.58
N PHE A 509 9.92 -1.86 -4.78
CA PHE A 509 10.85 -1.63 -5.88
C PHE A 509 10.61 -0.29 -6.57
N VAL A 510 11.64 0.20 -7.25
CA VAL A 510 11.60 1.33 -8.17
C VAL A 510 12.02 0.86 -9.56
N GLY A 511 11.26 1.22 -10.58
CA GLY A 511 11.57 1.00 -11.98
C GLY A 511 12.31 2.21 -12.55
N THR A 512 13.52 1.99 -13.05
CA THR A 512 14.46 3.04 -13.48
C THR A 512 14.80 2.98 -14.97
N GLY A 513 13.84 2.56 -15.81
CA GLY A 513 14.06 2.34 -17.24
C GLY A 513 13.08 1.33 -17.83
N GLN A 514 13.40 0.78 -19.00
CA GLN A 514 12.51 -0.10 -19.78
C GLN A 514 13.00 -1.55 -19.87
N THR A 515 14.28 -1.82 -19.57
CA THR A 515 14.86 -3.16 -19.65
C THR A 515 14.53 -4.00 -18.42
N TYR A 516 14.78 -5.32 -18.47
CA TYR A 516 14.46 -6.22 -17.37
C TYR A 516 15.30 -5.99 -16.10
N THR A 517 16.50 -5.45 -16.26
CA THR A 517 17.44 -5.12 -15.17
C THR A 517 17.13 -3.76 -14.52
N ASP A 518 16.28 -2.94 -15.14
CA ASP A 518 15.90 -1.61 -14.63
C ASP A 518 14.86 -1.67 -13.50
N ILE A 519 15.10 -2.53 -12.51
CA ILE A 519 14.33 -2.64 -11.27
C ILE A 519 15.29 -2.67 -10.09
N LYS A 520 15.10 -1.77 -9.12
CA LYS A 520 15.97 -1.64 -7.95
C LYS A 520 15.16 -1.62 -6.68
N ARG A 521 15.74 -2.08 -5.57
CA ARG A 521 15.16 -1.85 -4.23
C ARG A 521 15.19 -0.37 -3.91
N LEU A 522 14.22 0.11 -3.14
CA LEU A 522 14.18 1.50 -2.69
C LEU A 522 15.38 1.79 -1.77
N SER A 523 16.20 2.77 -2.15
CA SER A 523 17.19 3.35 -1.24
C SER A 523 16.57 4.55 -0.52
N VAL A 524 16.10 4.34 0.72
CA VAL A 524 15.49 5.39 1.55
C VAL A 524 16.43 6.59 1.68
N ARG A 525 17.72 6.33 1.94
CA ARG A 525 18.74 7.36 2.04
C ARG A 525 18.81 8.23 0.79
N GLN A 526 18.89 7.64 -0.40
CA GLN A 526 18.99 8.40 -1.65
C GLN A 526 17.76 9.27 -1.89
N VAL A 527 16.56 8.74 -1.63
CA VAL A 527 15.31 9.51 -1.79
C VAL A 527 15.27 10.68 -0.81
N VAL A 528 15.62 10.46 0.46
CA VAL A 528 15.65 11.53 1.48
C VAL A 528 16.72 12.58 1.14
N ASP A 529 17.88 12.16 0.66
CA ASP A 529 18.94 13.07 0.22
C ASP A 529 18.46 13.93 -0.97
N MET A 530 17.75 13.37 -1.94
CA MET A 530 17.18 14.11 -3.07
C MET A 530 16.11 15.13 -2.67
N LEU A 531 15.32 14.83 -1.63
CA LEU A 531 14.28 15.72 -1.09
C LEU A 531 14.85 16.86 -0.23
N THR A 532 16.05 16.68 0.33
CA THR A 532 16.65 17.62 1.30
C THR A 532 17.89 18.36 0.79
N LYS A 533 18.36 18.01 -0.42
CA LYS A 533 19.23 18.84 -1.27
C LYS A 533 18.38 19.87 -1.99
#